data_AF-A0A2H6AW61-F1
#
_entry.id   AF-A0A2H6AW61-F1
#
_cell.length_a   1.000
_cell.length_b   1.000
_cell.length_c   1.000
_cell.angle_alpha   90.00
_cell.angle_beta   90.00
_cell.angle_gamma   90.00
#
_symmetry.space_group_name_H-M   'P 1'
#
loop_
_entity.id
_entity.type
_entity.pdbx_description
1 polymer ?
#
loop_
_entity_poly.entity_id
_entity_poly.type
_entity_poly.pdbx_seq_one_letter_code
_entity_poly.pdbx_strand_id
1 'polypeptide(L)' 'MTACRALDRVLLWGHYVIPHWYISYERVAYWNKFGRPEVLPKHGLDLFTWWIDEVKLARLEAARGR' A
#
# COMPACT_ATOMS: atom_id res chain seq x y z
N MET A 1 25.23 1.21 1.37
CA MET A 1 24.34 1.56 0.23
C MET A 1 25.14 2.06 -1.01
N THR A 2 26.26 1.43 -1.34
CA THR A 2 27.10 1.80 -2.49
C THR A 2 26.90 0.84 -3.67
N ALA A 3 26.80 -0.46 -3.38
CA ALA A 3 26.58 -1.50 -4.38
C ALA A 3 25.28 -1.33 -5.19
N CYS A 4 24.12 -1.09 -4.54
CA CYS A 4 22.86 -0.87 -5.26
C CYS A 4 22.92 0.32 -6.22
N ARG A 5 23.55 1.43 -5.82
CA ARG A 5 23.71 2.62 -6.67
C ARG A 5 24.66 2.37 -7.83
N ALA A 6 25.72 1.59 -7.62
CA ALA A 6 26.65 1.22 -8.69
C ALA A 6 25.97 0.31 -9.72
N LEU A 7 25.20 -0.68 -9.25
CA LEU A 7 24.43 -1.57 -10.12
C LEU A 7 23.39 -0.81 -10.95
N ASP A 8 22.60 0.06 -10.32
CA ASP A 8 21.57 0.87 -11.00
C ASP A 8 22.16 1.68 -12.18
N ARG A 9 23.35 2.27 -11.99
CA ARG A 9 24.06 2.97 -13.07
C ARG A 9 24.44 2.03 -14.21
N VAL A 10 25.02 0.87 -13.92
CA VAL A 10 25.39 -0.09 -14.98
C VAL A 10 24.16 -0.53 -15.78
N LEU A 11 23.03 -0.78 -15.11
CA LEU A 11 21.78 -1.17 -15.77
C LEU A 11 21.21 -0.06 -16.66
N LEU A 12 21.23 1.19 -16.20
CA LEU A 12 20.73 2.33 -16.98
C LEU A 12 21.61 2.65 -18.20
N TRP A 13 22.93 2.55 -18.06
CA TRP A 13 23.88 2.80 -19.17
C TRP A 13 23.83 1.74 -20.26
N GLY A 14 23.38 0.51 -19.94
CA GLY A 14 23.22 -0.57 -20.91
C GLY A 14 21.99 -0.45 -21.81
N HIS A 15 21.12 0.55 -21.58
CA HIS A 15 19.90 0.79 -22.37
C HIS A 15 18.99 -0.45 -22.53
N TYR A 16 18.94 -1.31 -21.52
CA TYR A 16 18.14 -2.55 -21.56
C TYR A 16 16.62 -2.31 -21.52
N VAL A 17 16.19 -1.14 -21.03
CA VAL A 17 14.79 -0.75 -20.88
C VAL A 17 14.61 0.74 -21.17
N ILE A 18 13.38 1.16 -21.50
CA ILE A 18 12.97 2.57 -21.54
C ILE A 18 12.07 2.81 -20.32
N PRO A 19 12.57 3.46 -19.25
CA PRO A 19 11.76 3.72 -18.06
C PRO A 19 10.59 4.66 -18.37
N HIS A 20 9.41 4.34 -17.86
CA HIS A 20 8.21 5.17 -17.97
C HIS A 20 7.90 5.82 -16.60
N TRP A 21 6.65 5.69 -16.15
CA TRP A 21 6.10 6.37 -14.98
C TRP A 21 5.83 5.36 -13.87
N TYR A 22 5.87 5.84 -12.62
CA TYR A 22 5.43 5.07 -11.47
C TYR A 22 4.54 5.95 -10.58
N ILE A 23 3.71 5.29 -9.77
CA ILE A 23 2.88 5.94 -8.75
C ILE A 23 3.56 5.72 -7.39
N SER A 24 3.72 6.79 -6.62
CA SER A 24 4.42 6.77 -5.33
C SER A 24 3.53 6.38 -4.14
N TYR A 25 2.30 5.95 -4.41
CA TYR A 25 1.32 5.60 -3.39
C TYR A 25 0.44 4.45 -3.84
N GLU A 26 -0.13 3.76 -2.87
CA GLU A 26 -1.03 2.65 -3.09
C GLU A 26 -2.48 3.12 -2.96
N ARG A 27 -3.36 2.61 -3.83
CA ARG A 27 -4.79 2.92 -3.82
C ARG A 27 -5.55 1.67 -3.44
N VAL A 28 -6.22 1.68 -2.30
CA VAL A 28 -7.04 0.53 -1.85
C VAL A 28 -8.41 1.01 -1.41
N ALA A 29 -9.44 0.41 -2.01
CA ALA A 29 -10.83 0.57 -1.62
C ALA A 29 -11.23 -0.58 -0.69
N TYR A 30 -11.91 -0.24 0.40
CA TYR A 30 -12.31 -1.19 1.44
C TYR A 30 -13.56 -0.68 2.14
N TRP A 31 -14.36 -1.59 2.67
CA TRP A 31 -15.52 -1.24 3.48
C TRP A 31 -15.07 -0.59 4.79
N ASN A 32 -15.80 0.42 5.26
CA ASN A 32 -15.53 1.09 6.54
C ASN A 32 -15.96 0.21 7.74
N LYS A 33 -15.34 -0.97 7.85
CA LYS A 33 -15.48 -1.92 8.96
C LYS A 33 -14.14 -2.30 9.59
N PHE A 34 -13.04 -1.86 9.00
CA PHE A 34 -11.70 -2.23 9.43
C PHE A 34 -11.07 -1.17 10.35
N GLY A 35 -10.40 -1.64 11.40
CA GLY A 35 -9.40 -0.92 12.17
C GLY A 35 -8.00 -1.16 11.59
N ARG A 36 -7.08 -0.21 11.81
CA ARG A 36 -5.71 -0.26 11.31
C ARG A 36 -4.76 0.41 12.29
N PRO A 37 -3.48 0.03 12.31
CA PRO A 37 -2.49 0.77 13.10
C PRO A 37 -2.35 2.22 12.61
N GLU A 38 -2.10 3.13 13.54
CA GLU A 38 -1.83 4.55 13.25
C GLU A 38 -0.49 4.71 12.50
N VAL A 39 0.50 3.90 12.88
CA VAL A 39 1.80 3.84 12.21
C VAL A 39 1.77 2.71 11.18
N LEU A 40 1.84 3.10 9.91
CA LEU A 40 1.95 2.17 8.80
C LEU A 40 3.37 1.60 8.66
N PRO A 41 3.54 0.39 8.11
CA PRO A 41 4.85 -0.13 7.75
C PRO A 41 5.58 0.84 6.82
N LYS A 42 6.91 0.93 6.98
CA LYS A 42 7.76 1.76 6.10
C LYS A 42 7.71 1.33 4.63
N HIS A 43 7.35 0.07 4.39
CA HIS A 43 7.40 -0.55 3.07
C HIS A 43 6.05 -1.19 2.75
N GLY A 44 5.29 -0.51 1.90
CA GLY A 44 4.06 -1.01 1.30
C GLY A 44 2.89 -1.20 2.25
N LEU A 45 1.77 -1.63 1.66
CA LEU A 45 0.54 -1.97 2.35
C LEU A 45 0.61 -3.36 2.98
N ASP A 46 0.32 -3.44 4.29
CA ASP A 46 0.13 -4.71 4.98
C ASP A 46 -1.32 -4.87 5.46
N LEU A 47 -2.09 -5.68 4.74
CA LEU A 47 -3.49 -5.97 5.05
C LEU A 47 -3.66 -6.86 6.28
N PHE A 48 -2.63 -7.63 6.68
CA PHE A 48 -2.70 -8.51 7.84
C PHE A 48 -2.61 -7.74 9.16
N THR A 49 -2.19 -6.48 9.12
CA THR A 49 -2.24 -5.58 10.29
C THR A 49 -3.64 -5.05 10.59
N TRP A 50 -4.62 -5.29 9.72
CA TRP A 50 -5.98 -4.77 9.89
C TRP A 50 -6.85 -5.78 10.63
N TRP A 51 -7.81 -5.28 11.39
CA TRP A 51 -8.79 -6.09 12.10
C TRP A 51 -10.20 -5.57 11.85
N ILE A 52 -11.20 -6.38 12.18
CA ILE A 52 -12.60 -5.92 12.17
C ILE A 52 -12.83 -5.08 13.42
N ASP A 53 -13.26 -3.85 13.21
CA ASP A 53 -13.75 -2.97 14.26
C ASP A 53 -15.26 -3.18 14.38
N GLU A 54 -15.69 -3.80 15.49
CA GLU A 54 -17.08 -4.19 15.71
C GLU A 54 -18.05 -3.00 15.66
N VAL A 55 -17.61 -1.82 16.15
CA VAL A 55 -18.43 -0.61 16.16
C VAL A 55 -18.63 -0.11 14.73
N LYS A 56 -17.57 -0.11 13.93
CA LYS A 56 -17.67 0.27 12.51
C LYS A 56 -18.49 -0.74 11.71
N LEU A 57 -18.36 -2.03 12.01
CA LEU A 57 -19.15 -3.08 11.38
C LEU A 57 -20.64 -2.90 11.67
N ALA A 58 -21.03 -2.71 12.93
CA ALA A 58 -22.43 -2.51 13.30
C ALA A 58 -23.05 -1.28 12.59
N ARG A 59 -22.30 -0.18 12.47
CA ARG A 59 -22.73 1.01 11.73
C ARG A 59 -22.91 0.73 10.24
N LEU A 60 -21.98 -0.03 9.65
CA LEU A 60 -22.04 -0.41 8.25
C LEU A 60 -23.28 -1.28 7.98
N GLU A 61 -23.55 -2.25 8.84
CA GLU A 61 -24.72 -3.14 8.73
C GLU A 61 -26.04 -2.38 8.88
N ALA A 62 -26.14 -1.46 9.84
CA ALA A 62 -27.31 -0.60 10.02
C ALA A 62 -27.56 0.32 8.81
N ALA A 63 -26.52 0.76 8.12
CA ALA A 63 -26.63 1.58 6.91
C ALA A 63 -26.98 0.77 5.66
N ARG A 64 -26.67 -0.54 5.62
CA ARG A 64 -26.85 -1.40 4.45
C ARG A 64 -28.29 -1.88 4.24
N GLY A 65 -29.16 -1.70 5.23
CA GLY A 65 -30.58 -2.10 5.20
C GLY A 65 -31.56 -0.98 4.84
N ARG A 66 -31.08 0.18 4.37
CA ARG A 66 -31.89 1.23 3.73
C ARG A 66 -31.72 1.15 2.22
#